data_AF-A0A9W7AD60-F1
#
_entry.id   AF-A0A9W7AD60-F1
#
_cell.length_a   1.000
_cell.length_b   1.000
_cell.length_c   1.000
_cell.angle_alpha   90.00
_cell.angle_beta   90.00
_cell.angle_gamma   90.00
#
_symmetry.space_group_name_H-M   'P 1'
#
loop_
_entity.id
_entity.type
_entity.pdbx_description
1 polymer ?
#
loop_
_entity_poly.entity_id
_entity_poly.type
_entity_poly.pdbx_seq_one_letter_code
_entity_poly.pdbx_strand_id
1 'polypeptide(L)'
;MYHDNIVEHYENPRNVGSLDKKKDTVGTGLVGAPACGDVMKLQIEVDDEGVIRETKFKTFGCGSAIASSSVATEWIKGKTVEE
;
A
#
# COMPACT_ATOMS: atom_id res chain seq x y z
N MET A 1 -12.46 21.00 -2.04
CA MET A 1 -11.99 20.39 -3.29
C MET A 1 -10.80 19.53 -2.94
N TYR A 2 -10.81 18.25 -3.32
CA TYR A 2 -9.65 17.38 -3.11
C TYR A 2 -8.47 17.90 -3.94
N HIS A 3 -7.27 17.82 -3.39
CA HIS A 3 -6.04 18.22 -4.07
C HIS A 3 -5.86 17.35 -5.33
N ASP A 4 -5.43 17.90 -6.47
CA ASP A 4 -5.38 17.17 -7.75
C ASP A 4 -4.61 15.84 -7.67
N ASN A 5 -3.55 15.79 -6.86
CA ASN A 5 -2.79 14.57 -6.56
C ASN A 5 -3.65 13.45 -5.92
N ILE A 6 -4.59 13.79 -5.05
CA ILE A 6 -5.49 12.81 -4.42
C ILE A 6 -6.44 12.23 -5.45
N VAL A 7 -6.93 13.05 -6.39
CA VAL A 7 -7.82 12.61 -7.47
C VAL A 7 -7.08 11.67 -8.42
N GLU A 8 -5.85 12.01 -8.81
CA GLU A 8 -5.03 11.13 -9.67
C GLU A 8 -4.80 9.75 -9.03
N HIS A 9 -4.45 9.71 -7.74
CA HIS A 9 -4.23 8.45 -7.02
C HIS A 9 -5.53 7.67 -6.76
N TYR A 10 -6.69 8.32 -6.82
CA TYR A 10 -8.00 7.66 -6.76
C TYR A 10 -8.40 7.08 -8.12
N GLU A 11 -8.24 7.84 -9.20
CA GLU A 11 -8.62 7.41 -10.56
C GLU A 11 -7.62 6.41 -11.17
N ASN A 12 -6.32 6.60 -10.90
CA ASN A 12 -5.22 5.77 -11.40
C ASN A 12 -4.31 5.32 -10.24
N PRO A 13 -4.81 4.49 -9.32
CA PRO A 13 -4.03 4.06 -8.16
C PRO A 13 -2.82 3.21 -8.60
N ARG A 14 -1.64 3.61 -8.15
CA ARG A 14 -0.37 2.92 -8.42
C ARG A 14 -0.14 1.80 -7.42
N ASN A 15 0.45 0.69 -7.85
CA ASN A 15 0.79 -0.47 -7.02
C ASN A 15 -0.42 -1.24 -6.46
N VAL A 16 -1.58 -1.17 -7.11
CA VAL A 16 -2.72 -2.03 -6.75
C VAL A 16 -2.40 -3.49 -7.07
N GLY A 17 -2.63 -4.38 -6.11
CA GLY A 17 -2.43 -5.81 -6.32
C GLY A 17 -2.17 -6.59 -5.04
N SER A 18 -1.54 -7.74 -5.19
CA SER A 18 -1.11 -8.56 -4.06
C SER A 18 0.15 -9.31 -4.42
N LEU A 19 1.05 -9.42 -3.45
CA LEU A 19 2.26 -10.23 -3.54
C LEU A 19 1.97 -11.65 -3.05
N ASP A 20 2.82 -12.59 -3.46
CA ASP A 20 2.74 -13.98 -3.00
C ASP A 20 3.09 -14.04 -1.51
N LYS A 21 2.11 -14.47 -0.71
CA LYS A 21 2.24 -14.61 0.75
C LYS A 21 3.13 -15.78 1.16
N LYS A 22 3.49 -16.67 0.24
CA LYS A 22 4.34 -17.83 0.52
C LYS A 22 5.83 -17.51 0.47
N LYS A 23 6.19 -16.33 -0.06
CA LYS A 23 7.58 -15.87 -0.04
C LYS A 23 7.93 -15.38 1.36
N ASP A 24 9.05 -15.86 1.90
CA ASP A 24 9.56 -15.43 3.22
C ASP A 24 10.00 -13.95 3.21
N THR A 25 10.29 -13.40 2.03
CA THR A 25 10.62 -11.98 1.82
C THR A 25 9.42 -11.04 1.84
N VAL A 26 8.19 -11.57 1.90
CA VAL A 26 6.96 -10.77 1.78
C VAL A 26 6.28 -10.57 3.13
N GLY A 27 6.32 -9.33 3.61
CA GLY A 27 5.52 -8.86 4.74
C GLY A 27 4.08 -8.54 4.30
N THR A 28 3.09 -8.95 5.09
CA THR A 28 1.67 -8.60 4.86
C THR A 28 1.05 -7.98 6.10
N GLY A 29 0.66 -6.71 6.00
CA GLY A 29 -0.15 -6.01 6.99
C GLY A 29 -1.60 -5.92 6.53
N LEU A 30 -2.54 -6.38 7.36
CA LEU A 30 -3.97 -6.16 7.16
C LEU A 30 -4.49 -5.40 8.37
N VAL A 31 -5.01 -4.19 8.14
CA VAL A 31 -5.48 -3.29 9.18
C VAL A 31 -6.85 -2.73 8.82
N GLY A 32 -7.65 -2.42 9.85
CA GLY A 32 -9.02 -1.94 9.71
C GLY A 32 -10.06 -3.00 10.06
N ALA A 33 -11.31 -2.57 10.13
CA ALA A 33 -12.44 -3.40 10.50
C ALA A 33 -13.59 -3.17 9.51
N PRO A 34 -14.23 -4.24 9.00
CA PRO A 34 -15.37 -4.11 8.08
C PRO A 34 -16.50 -3.24 8.66
N ALA A 35 -16.65 -3.24 9.99
CA ALA A 35 -17.65 -2.45 10.70
C ALA A 35 -17.43 -0.93 10.60
N CYS A 36 -16.19 -0.48 10.37
CA CYS A 36 -15.84 0.93 10.24
C CYS A 36 -15.79 1.41 8.78
N GLY A 37 -16.00 0.52 7.81
CA GLY A 37 -16.03 0.86 6.38
C GLY A 37 -14.66 0.97 5.71
N ASP A 38 -13.57 1.02 6.48
CA ASP A 38 -12.20 1.11 5.96
C ASP A 38 -11.37 -0.13 6.36
N VAL A 39 -10.88 -0.85 5.35
CA VAL A 39 -9.96 -1.99 5.49
C VAL A 39 -8.85 -1.84 4.48
N MET A 40 -7.60 -1.84 4.95
CA MET A 40 -6.40 -1.75 4.12
C MET A 40 -5.53 -2.99 4.28
N LYS A 41 -5.15 -3.58 3.15
CA LYS A 41 -4.13 -4.60 3.04
C LYS A 41 -2.91 -4.01 2.34
N LEU A 42 -1.78 -3.97 3.01
CA LEU A 42 -0.49 -3.56 2.47
C LEU A 42 0.46 -4.77 2.47
N GLN A 43 1.18 -4.96 1.37
CA GLN A 43 2.20 -5.99 1.24
C GLN A 43 3.50 -5.35 0.74
N ILE A 44 4.62 -5.76 1.32
CA ILE A 44 5.95 -5.32 0.94
C ILE A 44 6.83 -6.54 0.70
N GLU A 45 7.68 -6.50 -0.32
CA GLU A 45 8.76 -7.45 -0.55
C GLU A 45 10.08 -6.78 -0.21
N VAL A 46 10.82 -7.38 0.72
CA VAL A 46 12.10 -6.88 1.22
C VAL A 46 13.21 -7.77 0.68
N ASP A 47 14.32 -7.18 0.25
CA ASP A 47 15.50 -7.95 -0.14
C ASP A 47 16.40 -8.32 1.06
N ASP A 48 17.51 -9.01 0.77
CA ASP A 48 18.47 -9.46 1.78
C ASP A 48 19.22 -8.30 2.46
N GLU A 49 19.21 -7.10 1.86
CA GLU A 49 19.82 -5.88 2.42
C GLU A 49 18.82 -5.09 3.29
N GLY A 50 17.58 -5.55 3.42
CA GLY A 50 16.55 -4.87 4.19
C GLY A 50 15.88 -3.72 3.43
N VAL A 51 16.01 -3.66 2.10
CA VAL A 51 15.40 -2.64 1.24
C VAL A 51 14.09 -3.15 0.64
N ILE A 52 13.06 -2.31 0.66
CA ILE A 52 11.74 -2.63 0.12
C ILE A 52 11.78 -2.51 -1.41
N ARG A 53 11.80 -3.65 -2.10
CA ARG A 53 11.85 -3.72 -3.57
C ARG A 53 10.50 -3.51 -4.22
N GLU A 54 9.46 -4.07 -3.62
CA GLU A 54 8.12 -3.95 -4.17
C GLU A 54 7.08 -3.74 -3.08
N THR A 55 6.09 -2.92 -3.38
CA THR A 55 4.95 -2.62 -2.52
C THR A 55 3.69 -2.90 -3.32
N LYS A 56 2.70 -3.52 -2.69
CA LYS A 56 1.35 -3.68 -3.26
C LYS A 56 0.32 -3.38 -2.20
N PHE A 57 -0.81 -2.80 -2.60
CA PHE A 57 -1.93 -2.58 -1.69
C PHE A 57 -3.28 -2.99 -2.27
N LYS A 58 -4.22 -3.23 -1.37
CA LYS A 58 -5.66 -3.27 -1.62
C LYS A 58 -6.36 -2.57 -0.47
N THR A 59 -7.16 -1.55 -0.79
CA THR A 59 -7.95 -0.81 0.19
C THR A 59 -9.41 -0.90 -0.19
N PHE A 60 -10.25 -1.15 0.79
CA PHE A 60 -11.69 -0.95 0.73
C PHE A 60 -12.00 0.21 1.67
N GLY A 61 -12.53 1.31 1.15
CA GLY A 61 -12.75 2.51 1.93
C GLY A 61 -13.09 3.71 1.08
N CYS A 62 -13.15 4.90 1.69
CA CYS A 62 -13.40 6.14 0.96
C CYS A 62 -12.27 6.45 -0.06
N GLY A 63 -12.56 7.27 -1.08
CA GLY A 63 -11.58 7.63 -2.11
C GLY A 63 -10.30 8.24 -1.55
N SER A 64 -10.41 8.98 -0.44
CA SER A 64 -9.26 9.51 0.31
C SER A 64 -8.36 8.39 0.87
N ALA A 65 -8.95 7.30 1.36
CA ALA A 65 -8.21 6.16 1.89
C ALA A 65 -7.44 5.45 0.75
N ILE A 66 -8.08 5.25 -0.40
CA ILE A 66 -7.44 4.67 -1.59
C ILE A 66 -6.26 5.53 -2.05
N ALA A 67 -6.47 6.84 -2.18
CA ALA A 67 -5.43 7.76 -2.60
C ALA A 67 -4.25 7.78 -1.61
N SER A 68 -4.54 7.83 -0.31
CA SER A 68 -3.53 7.81 0.75
C SER A 68 -2.71 6.52 0.72
N SER A 69 -3.36 5.36 0.56
CA SER A 69 -2.69 4.08 0.42
C SER A 69 -1.79 4.03 -0.82
N SER A 70 -2.26 4.58 -1.95
CA SER A 70 -1.47 4.60 -3.18
C SER A 70 -0.22 5.46 -3.04
N VAL A 71 -0.34 6.68 -2.50
CA VAL A 71 0.82 7.56 -2.24
C VAL A 71 1.81 6.88 -1.29
N ALA A 72 1.31 6.27 -0.20
CA ALA A 72 2.16 5.58 0.75
C ALA A 72 2.97 4.45 0.10
N THR A 73 2.36 3.63 -0.78
CA THR A 73 3.10 2.55 -1.46
C THR A 73 4.24 3.05 -2.34
N GLU A 74 4.10 4.22 -2.95
CA GLU A 74 5.18 4.80 -3.75
C GLU A 74 6.30 5.34 -2.90
N TRP A 75 5.99 6.00 -1.78
CA TRP A 75 6.99 6.55 -0.88
C TRP A 75 7.80 5.48 -0.15
N ILE A 76 7.17 4.36 0.18
CA ILE A 76 7.82 3.25 0.90
C ILE A 76 8.72 2.44 -0.04
N LYS A 77 8.44 2.42 -1.35
CA LYS A 77 9.24 1.66 -2.31
C LYS A 77 10.66 2.24 -2.40
N GLY A 78 11.66 1.40 -2.20
CA GLY A 78 13.08 1.77 -2.21
C GLY A 78 13.63 2.27 -0.87
N LYS A 79 12.80 2.34 0.18
CA LYS A 79 13.25 2.61 1.55
C LYS A 79 13.74 1.34 2.24
N THR A 80 14.54 1.51 3.28
CA THR A 80 14.87 0.42 4.20
C THR A 80 13.70 0.13 5.15
N VAL A 81 13.69 -1.04 5.80
CA VAL A 81 12.65 -1.40 6.77
C VAL A 81 12.66 -0.50 8.02
N GLU A 82 13.79 0.15 8.33
CA GLU A 82 13.93 1.03 9.50
C GLU A 82 13.43 2.47 9.24
N GLU A 83 13.37 2.90 7.97
CA GLU A 83 12.91 4.23 7.54
C GLU A 83 11.38 4.34 7.38
#